data_AF-A0A2D7BCK5-F1
#
_entry.id   AF-A0A2D7BCK5-F1
#
_cell.length_a   1.000
_cell.length_b   1.000
_cell.length_c   1.000
_cell.angle_alpha   90.00
_cell.angle_beta   90.00
_cell.angle_gamma   90.00
#
_symmetry.space_group_name_H-M   'P 1'
#
loop_
_entity.id
_entity.type
_entity.pdbx_description
1 polymer ?
#
loop_
_entity_poly.entity_id
_entity_poly.type
_entity_poly.pdbx_seq_one_letter_code
_entity_poly.pdbx_strand_id
1 'polypeptide(L)'
;MTTEANNLKESHSRSVLKGLSWRIIATVTTIVIAWWVTGETQTALKVGGIEFFGKFLIYYFHERAWQAVPRGNVRLWFNRKK
;
A
#
# COMPACT_ATOMS: atom_id res chain seq x y z
N MET A 1 14.35 -33.08 -20.15
CA MET A 1 13.46 -31.91 -20.31
C MET A 1 12.26 -32.11 -19.38
N THR A 2 12.16 -31.31 -18.31
CA THR A 2 10.99 -30.51 -17.90
C THR A 2 11.13 -30.12 -16.42
N THR A 3 11.28 -28.80 -16.23
CA THR A 3 10.80 -28.02 -15.09
C THR A 3 11.54 -28.13 -13.75
N GLU A 4 12.71 -27.50 -13.73
CA GLU A 4 13.30 -26.85 -12.55
C GLU A 4 12.30 -25.80 -12.02
N ALA A 5 11.33 -26.24 -11.19
CA ALA A 5 10.43 -25.37 -10.47
C ALA A 5 11.22 -24.62 -9.40
N ASN A 6 11.85 -23.53 -9.84
CA ASN A 6 12.53 -22.55 -9.02
C ASN A 6 11.74 -22.30 -7.74
N ASN A 7 12.44 -22.48 -6.62
CA ASN A 7 12.05 -22.08 -5.28
C ASN A 7 11.83 -20.55 -5.28
N LEU A 8 10.66 -20.09 -5.73
CA LEU A 8 10.26 -18.68 -5.66
C LEU A 8 9.80 -18.40 -4.23
N LYS A 9 10.77 -18.42 -3.31
CA LYS A 9 10.64 -17.67 -2.07
C LYS A 9 10.39 -16.23 -2.51
N GLU A 10 9.15 -15.75 -2.41
CA GLU A 10 8.75 -14.39 -2.76
C GLU A 10 9.74 -13.43 -2.10
N SER A 11 10.68 -12.94 -2.89
CA SER A 11 11.71 -12.03 -2.40
C SER A 11 10.98 -10.77 -1.95
N HIS A 12 11.23 -10.32 -0.72
CA HIS A 12 10.68 -9.07 -0.19
C HIS A 12 10.78 -7.92 -1.21
N SER A 13 11.82 -7.93 -2.05
CA SER A 13 12.02 -6.99 -3.15
C SER A 13 10.91 -7.02 -4.21
N ARG A 14 10.38 -8.20 -4.60
CA ARG A 14 9.26 -8.29 -5.56
C ARG A 14 7.97 -7.68 -5.02
N SER A 15 7.67 -7.90 -3.74
CA SER A 15 6.51 -7.29 -3.08
C SER A 15 6.64 -5.77 -2.97
N VAL A 16 7.85 -5.25 -2.70
CA VAL A 16 8.12 -3.80 -2.70
C VAL A 16 7.96 -3.20 -4.10
N LEU A 17 8.51 -3.83 -5.14
CA LEU A 17 8.33 -3.37 -6.52
C LEU A 17 6.85 -3.37 -6.92
N LYS A 18 6.11 -4.43 -6.58
CA LYS A 18 4.67 -4.52 -6.88
C LYS A 18 3.87 -3.43 -6.16
N GLY A 19 4.21 -3.14 -4.90
CA GLY A 19 3.61 -2.05 -4.13
C GLY A 19 3.91 -0.67 -4.72
N LEU A 20 5.13 -0.46 -5.21
CA LEU A 20 5.52 0.78 -5.88
C LEU A 20 4.77 0.97 -7.20
N SER A 21 4.66 -0.06 -8.03
CA SER A 21 3.87 -0.02 -9.27
C SER A 21 2.41 0.34 -9.00
N TRP A 22 1.80 -0.27 -7.98
CA TRP A 22 0.42 0.05 -7.60
C TRP A 22 0.25 1.49 -7.13
N ARG A 23 1.23 2.05 -6.40
CA ARG A 23 1.21 3.44 -5.95
C ARG A 23 1.27 4.42 -7.11
N ILE A 24 2.13 4.16 -8.11
CA ILE A 24 2.23 5.01 -9.31
C ILE A 24 0.92 5.01 -10.09
N ILE A 25 0.33 3.82 -10.30
CA ILE A 25 -0.96 3.69 -10.99
C ILE A 25 -2.04 4.47 -10.23
N ALA A 26 -2.15 4.27 -8.92
CA ALA A 26 -3.16 4.95 -8.10
C ALA A 26 -3.04 6.48 -8.17
N THR A 27 -1.83 7.04 -8.06
CA THR A 27 -1.65 8.50 -8.14
C THR A 27 -1.99 9.04 -9.52
N VAL A 28 -1.63 8.32 -10.59
CA VAL A 28 -1.95 8.73 -11.96
C VAL A 28 -3.45 8.71 -12.18
N THR A 29 -4.13 7.64 -11.74
CA THR A 29 -5.59 7.53 -11.86
C THR A 29 -6.30 8.68 -11.15
N THR A 30 -5.88 9.06 -9.94
CA THR A 30 -6.48 10.19 -9.22
C THR A 30 -6.29 11.52 -9.96
N ILE A 31 -5.09 11.79 -10.48
CA ILE A 31 -4.82 13.02 -11.25
C ILE A 31 -5.70 13.07 -12.50
N VAL A 32 -5.82 11.94 -13.21
CA VAL A 32 -6.67 11.83 -14.41
C VAL A 32 -8.15 12.03 -14.07
N ILE A 33 -8.65 11.41 -13.01
CA ILE A 33 -10.04 11.58 -12.55
C ILE A 33 -10.29 13.03 -12.14
N ALA A 34 -9.39 13.63 -11.35
CA ALA A 34 -9.54 15.01 -10.91
C ALA A 34 -9.51 15.99 -12.09
N TRP A 35 -8.66 15.75 -13.09
CA TRP A 35 -8.65 16.53 -14.32
C TRP A 35 -9.92 16.35 -15.14
N TRP A 36 -10.42 15.11 -15.27
CA TRP A 36 -11.65 14.81 -16.00
C TRP A 36 -12.88 15.48 -15.37
N VAL A 37 -12.96 15.49 -14.04
CA VAL A 37 -14.09 16.07 -13.30
C VAL A 37 -14.05 17.60 -13.34
N THR A 38 -12.87 18.20 -13.20
CA THR A 38 -12.76 19.66 -13.00
C THR A 38 -12.44 20.43 -14.28
N GLY A 39 -11.82 19.80 -15.28
CA GLY A 39 -11.30 20.45 -16.49
C GLY A 39 -10.11 21.39 -16.26
N GLU A 40 -9.76 21.66 -15.00
CA GLU A 40 -8.71 22.59 -14.58
C GLU A 40 -7.50 21.86 -13.99
N THR A 41 -6.32 22.05 -14.61
CA THR A 41 -5.08 21.38 -14.22
C THR A 41 -4.59 21.76 -12.82
N GLN A 42 -4.84 23.00 -12.38
CA GLN A 42 -4.42 23.45 -11.04
C GLN A 42 -5.19 22.70 -9.93
N THR A 43 -6.50 22.52 -10.10
CA THR A 43 -7.31 21.78 -9.13
C THR A 43 -6.97 20.29 -9.12
N ALA A 44 -6.73 19.70 -10.29
CA ALA A 44 -6.28 18.31 -10.39
C ALA A 44 -4.94 18.06 -9.64
N LEU A 45 -3.98 18.97 -9.78
CA LEU A 45 -2.70 18.92 -9.07
C LEU A 45 -2.87 19.08 -7.55
N LYS A 46 -3.74 19.99 -7.10
CA LYS A 46 -4.05 20.15 -5.67
C LYS A 46 -4.67 18.88 -5.08
N VAL A 47 -5.63 18.26 -5.78
CA VAL A 47 -6.27 17.02 -5.36
C VAL A 47 -5.26 15.87 -5.30
N GLY A 48 -4.45 15.68 -6.35
CA GLY A 48 -3.40 14.67 -6.37
C GLY A 48 -2.37 14.86 -5.26
N GLY A 49 -1.97 16.12 -4.98
CA GLY A 49 -1.08 16.46 -3.88
C GLY A 49 -1.67 16.14 -2.51
N ILE A 50 -2.91 16.57 -2.25
CA ILE A 50 -3.61 16.27 -0.98
C ILE A 50 -3.77 14.76 -0.80
N GLU A 51 -4.10 14.02 -1.85
CA GLU A 51 -4.23 12.56 -1.77
C GLU A 51 -2.88 11.89 -1.41
N PHE A 52 -1.79 12.34 -2.00
CA PHE A 52 -0.46 11.83 -1.71
C PHE A 52 -0.09 12.02 -0.23
N PHE A 53 -0.25 13.24 0.29
CA PHE A 53 0.02 13.54 1.71
C PHE A 53 -0.97 12.84 2.64
N GLY A 54 -2.25 12.75 2.26
CA GLY A 54 -3.29 12.05 3.02
C GLY A 54 -2.99 10.57 3.18
N LYS A 55 -2.63 9.87 2.09
CA LYS A 55 -2.22 8.46 2.14
C LYS A 55 -0.95 8.26 2.94
N PHE A 56 0.02 9.18 2.85
CA PHE A 56 1.23 9.12 3.65
C PHE A 56 0.94 9.22 5.15
N LEU A 57 0.13 10.19 5.56
CA LEU A 57 -0.29 10.36 6.96
C LEU A 57 -1.07 9.14 7.46
N ILE A 58 -2.07 8.68 6.71
CA ILE A 58 -2.86 7.49 7.07
C ILE A 58 -1.96 6.26 7.22
N TYR A 59 -1.03 6.05 6.29
CA TYR A 59 -0.11 4.93 6.35
C TYR A 59 0.81 5.01 7.59
N TYR A 60 1.34 6.19 7.90
CA TYR A 60 2.14 6.41 9.10
C TYR A 60 1.34 6.13 10.38
N PHE A 61 0.12 6.67 10.49
CA PHE A 61 -0.75 6.39 11.63
C PHE A 61 -1.17 4.93 11.71
N HIS A 62 -1.43 4.28 10.57
CA HIS A 62 -1.74 2.85 10.51
C HIS A 62 -0.58 2.00 11.01
N GLU A 63 0.66 2.26 10.56
CA GLU A 63 1.84 1.57 11.09
C GLU A 63 2.03 1.85 12.58
N ARG A 64 1.84 3.10 13.02
CA ARG A 64 1.98 3.48 14.44
C ARG A 64 0.92 2.80 15.32
N ALA A 65 -0.32 2.74 14.86
CA ALA A 65 -1.41 2.01 15.51
C ALA A 65 -1.10 0.51 15.55
N TRP A 66 -0.59 -0.07 14.46
CA TRP A 66 -0.21 -1.48 14.39
C TRP A 66 0.95 -1.83 15.34
N GLN A 67 1.91 -0.91 15.52
CA GLN A 67 2.98 -1.05 16.50
C GLN A 67 2.50 -0.83 17.94
N ALA A 68 1.48 0.00 18.15
CA ALA A 68 0.87 0.23 19.46
C ALA A 68 -0.01 -0.95 19.91
N VAL A 69 -0.50 -1.78 18.98
CA VAL A 69 -1.23 -3.01 19.32
C VAL A 69 -0.23 -4.05 19.87
N PRO A 70 -0.36 -4.49 21.13
CA PRO A 70 0.55 -5.47 21.71
C PRO A 70 0.37 -6.82 20.99
N ARG A 71 1.35 -7.19 20.16
CA ARG A 71 1.40 -8.51 19.46
C ARG A 71 1.41 -9.71 20.41
N GLY A 72 1.59 -9.50 21.71
CA GLY A 72 1.68 -10.55 22.73
C GLY A 72 0.39 -11.33 23.00
N ASN A 73 -0.79 -10.72 22.88
CA ASN A 73 -2.04 -11.39 23.30
C ASN A 73 -2.82 -12.03 22.15
N VAL A 74 -2.65 -11.58 20.90
CA VAL A 74 -3.40 -12.14 19.76
C VAL A 74 -2.87 -13.53 19.38
N ARG A 75 -1.57 -13.78 19.54
CA ARG A 75 -0.96 -15.09 19.24
C ARG A 75 -1.20 -16.14 20.34
N LEU A 76 -1.53 -15.73 21.55
CA LEU A 76 -1.89 -16.64 22.65
C LEU A 76 -3.32 -17.18 22.55
N TRP A 77 -4.23 -16.48 21.85
CA TRP A 77 -5.59 -16.99 21.64
C TRP A 77 -5.63 -18.18 20.67
N PHE A 78 -4.77 -18.18 19.66
CA PHE A 78 -4.73 -19.23 18.63
C PHE A 78 -3.99 -20.51 19.04
N ASN A 79 -3.22 -20.50 20.14
CA ASN A 79 -2.40 -21.64 20.57
C ASN A 79 -2.82 -22.26 21.92
N ARG A 80 -4.08 -22.08 22.33
CA ARG A 80 -4.64 -22.62 23.59
C ARG A 80 -5.55 -23.83 23.42
N LYS A 81 -5.33 -24.64 22.37
CA LYS A 81 -5.86 -26.00 22.25
C LYS A 81 -4.91 -26.91 21.44
N LYS A 82 -3.89 -27.44 22.10
CA LYS A 82 -3.55 -28.86 21.97
C LYS A 82 -2.91 -29.34 23.26
#